data_AF-A0A0P7XV36-F1
#
_entry.id   AF-A0A0P7XV36-F1
#
_cell.length_a   1.000
_cell.length_b   1.000
_cell.length_c   1.000
_cell.angle_alpha   90.00
_cell.angle_beta   90.00
_cell.angle_gamma   90.00
#
_symmetry.space_group_name_H-M   'P 1'
#
loop_
_entity.id
_entity.type
_entity.pdbx_description
1 polymer ?
#
loop_
_entity_poly.entity_id
_entity_poly.type
_entity_poly.pdbx_seq_one_letter_code
_entity_poly.pdbx_strand_id
1 'polypeptide(L)'
;MSNITLPDEIAELIEGPITQETLAQLRAHYSIEAGINAQKSNELFEIAARVGDRGGPEFKAFLSETMAAFLMRGFSPLRSQAPG
;
A
#
# COMPACT_ATOMS: atom_id res chain seq x y z
N MET A 1 -18.41 -3.59 8.98
CA MET A 1 -17.19 -3.44 8.18
C MET A 1 -16.97 -1.94 8.02
N SER A 2 -15.83 -1.40 8.47
CA SER A 2 -15.51 0.01 8.27
C SER A 2 -15.40 0.26 6.77
N ASN A 3 -16.24 1.14 6.23
CA ASN A 3 -16.21 1.47 4.80
C ASN A 3 -14.96 2.32 4.56
N ILE A 4 -13.90 1.71 4.04
CA ILE A 4 -12.66 2.44 3.73
C ILE A 4 -12.86 3.11 2.39
N THR A 5 -13.08 4.41 2.43
CA THR A 5 -13.18 5.23 1.23
C THR A 5 -11.77 5.50 0.72
N LEU A 6 -11.46 4.99 -0.48
CA LEU A 6 -10.25 5.36 -1.20
C LEU A 6 -10.35 6.82 -1.66
N PRO A 7 -9.24 7.56 -1.76
CA PRO A 7 -9.20 8.81 -2.50
C PRO A 7 -9.72 8.59 -3.93
N ASP A 8 -10.49 9.55 -4.46
CA ASP A 8 -11.15 9.43 -5.76
C ASP A 8 -10.13 9.15 -6.87
N GLU A 9 -8.96 9.79 -6.81
CA GLU A 9 -7.88 9.57 -7.79
C GLU A 9 -7.35 8.13 -7.78
N ILE A 10 -7.36 7.46 -6.62
CA ILE A 10 -6.92 6.07 -6.49
C ILE A 10 -8.04 5.13 -6.91
N ALA A 11 -9.29 5.45 -6.58
CA ALA A 11 -10.45 4.68 -7.01
C ALA A 11 -10.54 4.64 -8.55
N GLU A 12 -10.45 5.80 -9.21
CA GLU A 12 -10.44 5.90 -10.68
C GLU A 12 -9.26 5.16 -11.29
N LEU A 13 -8.06 5.33 -10.71
CA LEU A 13 -6.84 4.69 -11.19
C LEU A 13 -6.96 3.16 -11.22
N ILE A 14 -7.63 2.58 -10.22
CA ILE A 14 -7.81 1.13 -10.15
C ILE A 14 -9.10 0.66 -10.83
N GLU A 15 -10.03 1.49 -11.27
CA GLU A 15 -11.21 1.00 -12.02
C GLU A 15 -10.82 0.39 -13.38
N GLY A 16 -9.75 0.91 -13.99
CA GLY A 16 -9.23 0.44 -15.28
C GLY A 16 -8.27 -0.77 -15.22
N PRO A 17 -7.65 -1.13 -16.36
CA PRO A 17 -6.58 -2.11 -16.40
C PRO A 17 -5.40 -1.71 -15.52
N ILE A 18 -4.82 -2.67 -14.79
CA ILE A 18 -3.60 -2.43 -14.01
C ILE A 18 -2.40 -2.48 -14.94
N THR A 19 -1.99 -1.32 -15.42
CA THR A 19 -0.82 -1.16 -16.30
C THR A 19 0.43 -0.80 -15.51
N GLN A 20 1.58 -0.77 -16.18
CA GLN A 20 2.83 -0.26 -15.61
C GLN A 20 2.71 1.19 -15.13
N GLU A 21 1.95 2.03 -15.85
CA GLU A 21 1.68 3.41 -15.46
C GLU A 21 0.83 3.46 -14.18
N THR A 22 -0.21 2.61 -14.10
CA THR A 22 -1.04 2.45 -12.91
C THR A 22 -0.17 2.07 -11.70
N LEU A 23 0.73 1.10 -11.86
CA LEU A 23 1.63 0.67 -10.80
C LEU A 23 2.63 1.74 -10.39
N ALA A 24 3.15 2.53 -11.34
CA ALA A 24 4.05 3.64 -11.03
C ALA A 24 3.35 4.71 -10.17
N GLN A 25 2.10 5.05 -10.51
CA GLN A 25 1.30 6.00 -9.73
C GLN A 25 0.96 5.46 -8.33
N LEU A 26 0.55 4.19 -8.23
CA LEU A 26 0.32 3.54 -6.94
C LEU A 26 1.59 3.51 -6.08
N ARG A 27 2.75 3.19 -6.68
CA ARG A 27 4.04 3.22 -5.99
C ARG A 27 4.38 4.62 -5.48
N ALA A 28 4.15 5.67 -6.26
CA ALA A 28 4.39 7.03 -5.81
C ALA A 28 3.52 7.41 -4.60
N HIS A 29 2.25 6.98 -4.58
CA HIS A 29 1.30 7.29 -3.52
C HIS A 29 1.54 6.48 -2.22
N TYR A 30 1.90 5.21 -2.38
CA TYR A 30 2.00 4.23 -1.29
C TYR A 30 3.45 3.81 -0.94
N SER A 31 4.47 4.46 -1.51
CA SER A 31 5.86 4.12 -1.19
C SER A 31 6.17 4.28 0.30
N ILE A 32 7.18 3.53 0.73
CA ILE A 32 7.74 3.56 2.08
C ILE A 32 8.26 4.97 2.39
N GLU A 33 8.89 5.60 1.39
CA GLU A 33 9.39 6.98 1.47
C GLU A 33 8.24 7.99 1.65
N ALA A 34 7.07 7.72 1.09
CA ALA A 34 5.84 8.50 1.28
C ALA A 34 5.14 8.27 2.63
N GLY A 35 5.76 7.53 3.56
CA GLY A 35 5.31 7.41 4.94
C GLY A 35 4.07 6.54 5.12
N ILE A 36 4.11 5.30 4.63
CA ILE A 36 3.03 4.32 4.85
C ILE A 36 2.65 4.21 6.33
N ASN A 37 1.39 4.52 6.63
CA ASN A 37 0.80 4.52 7.96
C ASN A 37 -0.39 3.54 8.00
N ALA A 38 -1.05 3.40 9.16
CA ALA A 38 -2.18 2.48 9.30
C ALA A 38 -3.32 2.77 8.31
N GLN A 39 -3.59 4.04 7.99
CA GLN A 39 -4.61 4.42 7.00
C GLN A 39 -4.21 3.96 5.59
N LYS A 40 -3.00 4.27 5.14
CA LYS A 40 -2.50 3.85 3.82
C LYS A 40 -2.41 2.32 3.69
N SER A 41 -2.08 1.61 4.78
CA SER A 41 -2.11 0.14 4.79
C SER A 41 -3.53 -0.39 4.60
N ASN A 42 -4.50 0.22 5.27
CA ASN A 42 -5.91 -0.10 5.10
C ASN A 42 -6.41 0.18 3.67
N GLU A 43 -6.00 1.28 3.06
CA GLU A 43 -6.28 1.59 1.65
C GLU A 43 -5.66 0.55 0.71
N LEU A 44 -4.43 0.09 0.96
CA LEU A 44 -3.80 -0.98 0.17
C LEU A 44 -4.57 -2.30 0.22
N PHE A 45 -5.14 -2.66 1.37
CA PHE A 45 -6.02 -3.84 1.47
C PHE A 45 -7.31 -3.67 0.66
N GLU A 46 -7.91 -2.47 0.68
CA GLU A 46 -9.08 -2.15 -0.13
C GLU A 46 -8.76 -2.17 -1.63
N ILE A 47 -7.61 -1.61 -2.04
CA ILE A 47 -7.11 -1.69 -3.42
C ILE A 47 -6.92 -3.15 -3.81
N ALA A 48 -6.29 -3.97 -2.97
CA ALA A 48 -6.10 -5.39 -3.23
C ALA A 48 -7.44 -6.14 -3.40
N ALA A 49 -8.46 -5.81 -2.60
CA ALA A 49 -9.79 -6.39 -2.70
C ALA A 49 -10.50 -6.00 -4.00
N ARG A 50 -10.40 -4.73 -4.43
CA ARG A 50 -10.99 -4.24 -5.69
C ARG A 50 -10.22 -4.66 -6.92
N VAL A 51 -8.91 -4.86 -6.80
CA VAL A 51 -8.06 -5.34 -7.89
C VAL A 51 -8.22 -6.84 -8.08
N GLY A 52 -8.12 -7.60 -7.00
CA GLY A 52 -8.18 -9.06 -7.08
C GLY A 52 -7.17 -9.62 -8.09
N ASP A 53 -7.61 -10.56 -8.92
CA ASP A 53 -6.72 -11.26 -9.85
C ASP A 53 -6.33 -10.46 -11.09
N ARG A 54 -7.01 -9.36 -11.41
CA ARG A 54 -6.69 -8.54 -12.60
C ARG A 54 -5.37 -7.78 -12.48
N GLY A 55 -4.84 -7.63 -11.27
CA GLY A 55 -3.56 -6.97 -11.03
C GLY A 55 -2.35 -7.74 -11.57
N GLY A 56 -2.49 -9.04 -11.81
CA GLY A 56 -1.38 -9.87 -12.28
C GLY A 56 -0.20 -9.94 -11.30
N PRO A 57 0.93 -10.53 -11.74
CA PRO A 57 2.10 -10.75 -10.88
C PRO A 57 2.75 -9.45 -10.37
N GLU A 58 2.77 -8.41 -11.20
CA GLU A 58 3.48 -7.15 -10.92
C GLU A 58 2.79 -6.35 -9.82
N PHE A 59 1.45 -6.31 -9.83
CA PHE A 59 0.68 -5.74 -8.72
C PHE A 59 0.86 -6.55 -7.43
N LYS A 60 0.84 -7.89 -7.51
CA LYS A 60 1.05 -8.76 -6.34
C LYS A 60 2.45 -8.54 -5.73
N ALA A 61 3.47 -8.33 -6.57
CA ALA A 61 4.82 -7.97 -6.13
C ALA A 61 4.83 -6.59 -5.43
N PHE A 62 4.25 -5.57 -6.06
CA PHE A 62 4.11 -4.23 -5.45
C PHE A 62 3.43 -4.28 -4.08
N LEU A 63 2.29 -4.97 -3.98
CA LEU A 63 1.54 -5.09 -2.73
C LEU A 63 2.38 -5.77 -1.65
N SER A 64 3.08 -6.85 -2.01
CA SER A 64 3.91 -7.62 -1.08
C SER A 64 5.09 -6.79 -0.56
N GLU A 65 5.80 -6.09 -1.45
CA GLU A 65 6.92 -5.20 -1.10
C GLU A 65 6.47 -4.10 -0.14
N THR A 66 5.35 -3.45 -0.46
CA THR A 66 4.82 -2.31 0.29
C THR A 66 4.33 -2.75 1.68
N MET A 67 3.63 -3.88 1.76
CA MET A 67 3.18 -4.45 3.03
C MET A 67 4.35 -4.94 3.88
N ALA A 68 5.34 -5.63 3.28
CA ALA A 68 6.52 -6.09 4.00
C ALA A 68 7.27 -4.92 4.64
N ALA A 69 7.40 -3.80 3.92
CA ALA A 69 8.04 -2.63 4.46
C ALA A 69 7.25 -1.91 5.56
N PHE A 70 5.92 -1.84 5.45
CA PHE A 70 5.08 -1.35 6.55
C PHE A 70 5.28 -2.20 7.81
N LEU A 71 5.25 -3.53 7.67
CA LEU A 71 5.47 -4.46 8.78
C LEU A 71 6.88 -4.29 9.35
N MET A 72 7.93 -4.28 8.52
CA MET A 72 9.31 -4.09 8.98
C MET A 72 9.51 -2.77 9.74
N ARG A 73 8.84 -1.68 9.33
CA ARG A 73 8.86 -0.40 10.07
C ARG A 73 8.21 -0.53 11.44
N GLY A 74 7.07 -1.24 11.53
CA GLY A 74 6.41 -1.56 12.80
C GLY A 74 7.21 -2.51 13.70
N PHE A 75 8.08 -3.33 13.10
CA PHE A 75 8.94 -4.30 13.77
C PHE A 75 10.31 -3.75 14.20
N SER A 76 10.61 -2.46 14.02
CA SER A 76 11.84 -1.86 14.57
C SER A 76 12.04 -2.28 16.03
N PRO A 77 12.94 -3.23 16.33
CA PRO A 77 13.21 -3.59 17.71
C PRO A 77 14.03 -2.43 18.27
N LEU A 78 13.63 -1.91 19.43
CA LEU A 78 14.38 -0.96 20.26
C LEU A 78 14.30 0.53 19.85
N ARG A 79 13.15 1.16 20.15
CA ARG A 79 13.19 2.36 21.00
C ARG A 79 12.91 1.92 22.45
N SER A 80 13.85 1.16 22.98
CA SER A 80 13.95 0.88 24.41
C SER A 80 15.42 0.97 24.75
N GLN A 81 15.74 1.96 25.60
CA GLN A 81 17.02 2.25 26.26
C GLN A 81 18.01 3.06 25.39
N ALA A 82 18.45 4.26 25.78
CA ALA A 82 19.01 4.58 27.10
C ALA A 82 18.39 5.80 27.81
N PRO A 83 18.23 5.76 29.14
CA PRO A 83 18.37 6.95 29.96
C PRO A 83 19.87 7.29 30.10
N GLY A 84 20.21 8.55 29.89
CA GLY A 84 21.52 9.14 30.19
C GLY A 84 21.30 10.57 30.64
#